data_AF-A0A257T1E0-F1
#
_entry.id   AF-A0A257T1E0-F1
#
_cell.length_a   1.000
_cell.length_b   1.000
_cell.length_c   1.000
_cell.angle_alpha   90.00
_cell.angle_beta   90.00
_cell.angle_gamma   90.00
#
_symmetry.space_group_name_H-M   'P 1'
#
loop_
_entity.id
_entity.type
_entity.pdbx_description
1 polymer ?
#
loop_
_entity_poly.entity_id
_entity_poly.type
_entity_poly.pdbx_seq_one_letter_code
_entity_poly.pdbx_strand_id
1 'polypeptide(L)' 'IGSSKRAYVPLELSPGNLGIQRAIKQVFDPDGILNPGKLLPEV' A
#
# COMPACT_ATOMS: atom_id res chain seq x y z
N ILE A 1 -1.48 6.66 2.56
CA ILE A 1 -2.40 6.90 3.70
C ILE A 1 -1.60 6.89 5.01
N GLY A 2 -1.74 7.84 5.94
CA GLY A 2 -0.95 7.85 7.19
C GLY A 2 -1.25 6.63 8.09
N SER A 3 -0.43 6.36 9.10
CA SER A 3 -0.58 5.19 10.00
C SER A 3 -1.99 5.08 10.61
N SER A 4 -2.61 6.20 10.96
CA SER A 4 -3.95 6.26 11.56
C SER A 4 -5.07 5.69 10.69
N LYS A 5 -4.91 5.72 9.37
CA LYS A 5 -5.94 5.24 8.44
C LYS A 5 -5.67 3.81 7.93
N ARG A 6 -4.54 3.20 8.30
CA ARG A 6 -4.10 1.91 7.76
C ARG A 6 -5.08 0.78 8.05
N ALA A 7 -5.69 0.78 9.24
CA ALA A 7 -6.65 -0.25 9.66
C ALA A 7 -7.96 -0.23 8.84
N TYR A 8 -8.31 0.89 8.22
CA TYR A 8 -9.54 1.03 7.44
C TYR A 8 -9.35 0.71 5.95
N VAL A 9 -8.11 0.56 5.50
CA VAL A 9 -7.80 0.34 4.08
C VAL A 9 -8.44 -0.95 3.53
N PRO A 10 -8.48 -2.08 4.26
CA PRO A 10 -9.18 -3.28 3.78
C PRO A 10 -10.70 -3.11 3.68
N LEU A 11 -11.28 -2.11 4.36
CA LEU A 11 -12.71 -1.78 4.25
C LEU A 11 -13.03 -0.93 3.01
N GLU A 12 -12.04 -0.17 2.51
CA GLU A 12 -12.20 0.76 1.39
C GLU A 12 -11.71 0.18 0.05
N LEU A 13 -10.72 -0.70 0.08
CA LEU A 13 -10.07 -1.24 -1.12
C LEU A 13 -10.24 -2.75 -1.22
N SER A 14 -10.68 -3.21 -2.39
CA SER A 14 -10.73 -4.64 -2.68
C SER A 14 -9.30 -5.24 -2.75
N PRO A 15 -9.16 -6.55 -2.51
CA PRO A 15 -7.86 -7.24 -2.62
C PRO A 15 -7.20 -7.05 -4.00
N GLY A 16 -7.99 -7.00 -5.08
CA GLY A 16 -7.50 -6.76 -6.43
C GLY A 16 -6.88 -5.37 -6.60
N ASN A 17 -7.51 -4.34 -6.03
CA ASN A 17 -6.99 -2.97 -6.09
C ASN A 17 -5.68 -2.83 -5.29
N LEU A 18 -5.61 -3.47 -4.11
CA LEU A 18 -4.38 -3.53 -3.33
C LEU A 18 -3.24 -4.22 -4.09
N GLY A 19 -3.54 -5.29 -4.84
CA GLY A 19 -2.58 -5.96 -5.73
C GLY A 19 -2.01 -5.03 -6.79
N ILE A 20 -2.87 -4.28 -7.48
CA ILE A 20 -2.46 -3.31 -8.51
C ILE A 20 -1.57 -2.21 -7.91
N GLN A 21 -1.96 -1.64 -6.76
CA GLN A 21 -1.17 -0.59 -6.11
C GLN A 21 0.20 -1.09 -5.64
N ARG A 22 0.30 -2.34 -5.19
CA ARG A 22 1.59 -2.98 -4.88
C ARG A 22 2.47 -3.14 -6.11
N ALA A 23 1.90 -3.62 -7.23
CA ALA A 23 2.63 -3.77 -8.49
C ALA A 23 3.17 -2.41 -8.99
N ILE A 24 2.34 -1.37 -8.94
CA ILE A 24 2.77 -0.01 -9.28
C ILE A 24 3.90 0.44 -8.35
N LYS A 25 3.77 0.24 -7.03
CA LYS A 25 4.83 0.64 -6.07
C LYS A 25 6.14 -0.07 -6.35
N GLN A 26 6.14 -1.36 -6.70
CA GLN A 26 7.37 -2.09 -7.03
C GLN A 26 8.08 -1.53 -8.27
N VAL A 27 7.33 -1.05 -9.27
CA VAL A 27 7.92 -0.45 -10.48
C VAL A 27 8.61 0.88 -10.17
N PHE A 28 8.01 1.71 -9.33
CA PHE A 28 8.49 3.08 -9.08
C PHE A 28 9.35 3.24 -7.81
N ASP A 29 9.34 2.26 -6.92
CA ASP A 29 10.08 2.27 -5.67
C ASP A 29 10.64 0.87 -5.34
N PRO A 30 11.50 0.31 -6.21
CA PRO A 30 12.06 -1.04 -6.03
C PRO A 30 12.91 -1.15 -4.76
N ASP A 31 13.57 -0.07 -4.37
CA ASP A 31 14.44 -0.01 -3.19
C ASP A 31 13.70 0.41 -1.90
N GLY A 32 12.39 0.69 -1.99
CA GLY A 32 11.56 1.00 -0.82
C GLY A 32 11.88 2.34 -0.13
N ILE A 33 12.52 3.28 -0.83
CA ILE A 33 12.96 4.58 -0.31
C ILE A 33 11.77 5.53 -0.16
N LEU A 34 10.72 5.37 -0.98
CA LEU A 34 9.57 6.27 -0.96
C LEU A 34 8.58 5.92 0.14
N ASN A 35 8.53 6.79 1.16
CA ASN A 35 7.64 6.75 2.31
C ASN A 35 7.87 5.53 3.23
N PRO A 36 9.06 5.39 3.85
CA PRO A 36 9.37 4.31 4.77
C PRO A 36 8.39 4.37 5.97
N GLY A 37 7.52 3.37 6.08
CA GLY A 37 6.46 3.29 7.11
C GLY A 37 5.03 3.42 6.58
N LYS A 38 4.85 3.87 5.33
CA LYS A 38 3.54 4.05 4.68
C LYS A 38 3.23 2.90 3.72
N LEU A 39 3.39 1.66 4.19
CA LEU A 39 3.16 0.45 3.40
C LEU A 39 1.66 0.15 3.29
N LEU A 40 1.26 -0.43 2.17
CA LEU A 40 -0.08 -0.99 1.99
C LEU A 40 -0.25 -2.17 2.96
N PRO A 41 -1.47 -2.44 3.47
CA PRO A 41 -1.72 -3.64 4.27
C PRO A 41 -1.38 -4.90 3.47
N GLU A 42 -0.92 -5.95 4.16
CA GLU A 42 -0.61 -7.24 3.54
C GLU A 42 -1.86 -8.05 3.20
N VAL A 43 -3.03 -7.67 3.75
CA VAL A 43 -4.31 -8.38 3.61
C VAL A 43 -5.45 -7.40 3.44
#